data_AF-A0A927JWW5-F1
#
_entry.id   AF-A0A927JWW5-F1
#
_cell.length_a   1.000
_cell.length_b   1.000
_cell.length_c   1.000
_cell.angle_alpha   90.00
_cell.angle_beta   90.00
_cell.angle_gamma   90.00
#
_symmetry.space_group_name_H-M   'P 1'
#
loop_
_entity.id
_entity.type
_entity.pdbx_description
1 polymer ?
#
loop_
_entity_poly.entity_id
_entity_poly.type
_entity_poly.pdbx_seq_one_letter_code
_entity_poly.pdbx_strand_id
1 'polypeptide(L)' 'MSSNLPDEQSYFVRRAEQQLELAQQADHEQVVHAHYELANLYLDKAYADGEQPDETPDDAGEQAAPGYGH' A
#
# COMPACT_ATOMS: atom_id res chain seq x y z
N MET A 1 15.76 2.39 10.14
CA MET A 1 16.18 2.04 8.77
C MET A 1 15.46 0.77 8.38
N SER A 2 14.18 0.87 8.00
CA SER A 2 13.45 -0.26 7.43
C SER A 2 13.51 -0.10 5.94
N SER A 3 14.58 -0.60 5.33
CA SER A 3 14.55 -0.87 3.91
C SER A 3 13.73 -2.14 3.78
N ASN A 4 12.51 -2.04 3.25
CA ASN A 4 11.78 -3.20 2.76
C ASN A 4 12.70 -3.89 1.74
N LEU A 5 13.43 -4.93 2.18
CA LEU A 5 14.38 -5.58 1.30
C LEU A 5 13.59 -6.18 0.14
N PRO A 6 14.09 -6.15 -1.10
CA PRO A 6 13.40 -6.73 -2.25
C PRO A 6 12.97 -8.19 -2.01
N ASP A 7 13.69 -8.91 -1.14
CA ASP A 7 13.32 -10.24 -0.65
C ASP A 7 12.05 -10.29 0.21
N GLU A 8 11.80 -9.29 1.04
CA GLU A 8 10.64 -9.22 1.96
C GLU A 8 9.36 -8.89 1.19
N GLN A 9 9.41 -7.90 0.30
CA GLN A 9 8.32 -7.65 -0.66
C GLN A 9 8.01 -8.89 -1.51
N SER A 10 9.05 -9.52 -2.08
CA SER A 10 8.87 -10.73 -2.90
C SER A 10 8.26 -11.90 -2.10
N TYR A 11 8.62 -12.03 -0.82
CA TYR A 11 8.03 -13.02 0.07
C TYR A 11 6.52 -12.80 0.22
N PHE A 12 6.10 -11.57 0.51
CA PHE A 12 4.69 -11.25 0.71
C PHE A 12 3.88 -11.40 -0.58
N VAL A 13 4.42 -11.00 -1.73
CA VAL A 13 3.78 -11.23 -3.04
C VAL A 13 3.57 -12.73 -3.29
N ARG A 14 4.60 -13.56 -3.13
CA ARG A 14 4.48 -15.02 -3.31
C ARG A 14 3.46 -15.64 -2.35
N ARG A 15 3.38 -15.14 -1.13
CA ARG A 15 2.39 -15.61 -0.15
C ARG A 15 0.97 -15.22 -0.55
N ALA A 16 0.77 -14.02 -1.08
CA ALA A 16 -0.52 -13.59 -1.62
C ALA A 16 -0.96 -14.48 -2.79
N GLU A 17 -0.08 -14.74 -3.75
CA GLU A 17 -0.33 -15.64 -4.90
C GLU A 17 -0.76 -17.04 -4.44
N GLN A 18 -0.05 -17.61 -3.47
CA GLN A 18 -0.40 -18.92 -2.90
C GLN A 18 -1.81 -18.93 -2.29
N GLN A 19 -2.22 -17.86 -1.62
CA GLN A 19 -3.59 -17.78 -1.09
C GLN A 19 -4.63 -17.71 -2.21
N LEU A 20 -4.34 -17.01 -3.31
CA LEU A 20 -5.23 -16.96 -4.47
C LEU A 20 -5.37 -18.31 -5.17
N GLU A 21 -4.30 -19.11 -5.21
CA GLU A 21 -4.37 -20.50 -5.71
C GLU A 21 -5.24 -21.37 -4.78
N LEU A 22 -5.07 -21.26 -3.47
CA LEU A 22 -5.89 -21.99 -2.49
C LEU A 22 -7.36 -21.56 -2.54
N ALA A 23 -7.63 -20.26 -2.74
CA ALA A 23 -8.98 -19.74 -2.94
C ALA A 23 -9.67 -20.39 -4.14
N GLN A 24 -8.95 -20.55 -5.26
CA GLN A 24 -9.48 -21.21 -6.46
C GLN A 24 -9.74 -22.70 -6.27
N GLN A 25 -9.04 -23.35 -5.35
CA GLN A 25 -9.20 -24.77 -5.02
C GLN A 25 -10.25 -25.03 -3.94
N ALA A 26 -10.70 -24.01 -3.21
CA ALA A 26 -11.63 -24.16 -2.10
C ALA A 26 -13.08 -24.34 -2.57
N ASP A 27 -13.78 -25.35 -2.05
CA ASP A 27 -15.19 -25.62 -2.37
C ASP A 27 -16.19 -24.78 -1.56
N HIS A 28 -15.74 -24.17 -0.46
CA HIS A 28 -16.62 -23.43 0.45
C HIS A 28 -16.42 -21.93 0.35
N GLU A 29 -17.51 -21.19 0.13
CA GLU A 29 -17.50 -19.72 -0.03
C GLU A 29 -16.78 -18.99 1.13
N GLN A 30 -16.96 -19.46 2.37
CA GLN A 30 -16.33 -18.85 3.55
C GLN A 30 -14.80 -19.03 3.55
N VAL A 31 -14.33 -20.17 3.01
CA VAL A 31 -12.90 -20.48 2.90
C VAL A 31 -12.27 -19.66 1.77
N VAL A 32 -12.98 -19.55 0.64
CA VAL A 32 -12.60 -18.65 -0.47
C VAL A 32 -12.43 -17.22 0.04
N HIS A 33 -13.40 -16.71 0.80
CA HIS A 33 -13.33 -15.38 1.40
C HIS A 33 -12.11 -15.21 2.32
N ALA A 34 -11.88 -16.18 3.22
CA ALA A 34 -10.74 -16.13 4.13
C ALA A 34 -9.39 -16.09 3.39
N HIS A 35 -9.26 -16.83 2.28
CA HIS A 35 -8.05 -16.78 1.45
C HIS A 35 -7.89 -15.42 0.76
N TYR A 36 -8.97 -14.80 0.29
CA TYR A 36 -8.90 -13.43 -0.27
C TYR A 36 -8.50 -12.40 0.79
N GLU A 37 -9.02 -12.50 2.01
CA GLU A 37 -8.62 -11.61 3.10
C GLU A 37 -7.12 -11.76 3.44
N LEU A 38 -6.62 -12.99 3.50
CA LEU A 38 -5.19 -13.24 3.71
C LEU A 38 -4.33 -12.73 2.55
N ALA A 39 -4.78 -12.89 1.30
CA ALA A 39 -4.07 -12.36 0.13
C ALA A 39 -3.94 -10.83 0.21
N ASN A 40 -5.04 -10.13 0.55
CA ASN A 40 -5.02 -8.67 0.72
C ASN A 40 -4.04 -8.24 1.81
N LEU A 41 -4.07 -8.89 2.99
CA LEU A 41 -3.14 -8.57 4.08
C LEU A 41 -1.66 -8.75 3.70
N TYR A 42 -1.36 -9.75 2.85
CA TYR A 42 -0.01 -9.92 2.33
C TYR A 42 0.37 -8.83 1.31
N LEU A 43 -0.55 -8.45 0.43
CA LEU A 43 -0.31 -7.36 -0.52
C LEU A 43 -0.11 -6.02 0.20
N ASP A 44 -0.93 -5.72 1.21
CA ASP A 44 -0.77 -4.52 2.04
C ASP A 44 0.65 -4.45 2.64
N LYS A 45 1.18 -5.58 3.14
CA LYS A 45 2.56 -5.65 3.66
C LYS A 45 3.63 -5.52 2.58
N ALA A 46 3.39 -6.06 1.39
CA ALA A 46 4.30 -5.95 0.26
C ALA A 46 4.47 -4.49 -0.22
N TYR A 47 3.43 -3.67 -0.07
CA TYR A 47 3.38 -2.31 -0.59
C TYR A 47 3.31 -1.20 0.48
N ALA A 48 3.28 -1.55 1.77
CA ALA A 48 3.18 -0.60 2.89
C ALA A 48 4.26 0.50 2.94
N ASP A 49 5.43 0.29 2.32
CA ASP A 49 6.52 1.28 2.27
C ASP A 49 6.43 2.21 1.04
N GLY A 50 5.52 1.91 0.10
CA GLY A 50 5.25 2.71 -1.10
C GLY A 50 4.19 3.80 -0.91
N GLU A 51 3.34 3.68 0.13
CA GLU A 51 2.48 4.77 0.61
C GLU A 51 3.32 5.77 1.41
N GLN A 52 4.23 6.49 0.74
CA GLN A 52 4.62 7.81 1.21
C GLN A 52 3.34 8.65 1.11
N PRO A 53 2.75 9.16 2.20
CA PRO A 53 1.69 10.14 2.07
C PRO A 53 2.27 11.26 1.21
N ASP A 54 1.56 11.61 0.15
CA ASP A 54 1.81 12.81 -0.62
C ASP A 54 1.73 13.97 0.37
N GLU A 55 2.88 14.35 0.95
CA GLU A 55 3.09 15.61 1.61
C GLU A 55 2.92 16.65 0.51
N THR A 56 1.68 16.95 0.15
CA THR A 56 1.34 18.28 -0.34
C THR A 56 1.60 19.18 0.86
N PRO A 57 2.69 19.97 0.87
CA PRO A 57 2.79 20.99 1.88
C PRO A 57 1.61 21.93 1.64
N ASP A 58 0.73 21.96 2.63
CA ASP A 58 -0.19 23.04 2.94
C ASP A 58 0.28 24.37 2.34
N ASP A 59 -0.57 24.91 1.47
CA ASP A 59 -0.99 26.31 1.54
C ASP A 59 0.12 27.33 1.87
N ALA A 60 1.00 27.62 0.90
CA ALA A 60 1.70 28.91 0.86
C ALA A 60 0.80 29.94 0.15
N GLY A 61 -0.38 30.19 0.73
CA GLY A 61 -1.10 31.43 0.53
C GLY A 61 -0.28 32.61 1.05
N GLU A 62 -0.41 33.74 0.39
CA GLU A 62 0.07 35.06 0.84
C GLU A 62 1.56 35.40 0.61
N GLN A 63 1.96 35.46 -0.67
CA GLN A 63 2.99 36.43 -1.08
C GLN A 63 2.34 37.82 -1.13
N ALA A 64 2.30 38.50 0.01
CA ALA A 64 1.96 39.91 0.09
C ALA A 64 2.93 40.72 -0.78
N ALA A 65 2.43 41.28 -1.88
CA ALA A 65 3.15 42.24 -2.70
C ALA A 65 3.39 43.53 -1.89
N PRO A 66 4.61 44.08 -1.83
CA PRO A 66 4.79 45.44 -1.34
C PRO A 66 4.26 46.41 -2.41
N GLY A 67 3.09 46.99 -2.16
CA GLY A 67 2.60 48.13 -2.92
C GLY A 67 3.55 49.31 -2.76
N TYR A 68 4.41 49.55 -3.76
CA TYR A 68 5.12 50.81 -3.92
C TYR A 68 4.19 51.80 -4.62
N GLY A 69 3.49 52.60 -3.81
CA GLY A 69 2.89 53.86 -4.26
C GLY A 69 3.91 54.97 -4.10
N HIS A 70 4.13 55.76 -5.16
CA HIS A 70 4.67 57.10 -5.05
C HIS A 70 4.03 58.04 -6.07
#